data_AF-A0A419J2C3-F1
#
_entry.id   AF-A0A419J2C3-F1
#
_cell.length_a   1.000
_cell.length_b   1.000
_cell.length_c   1.000
_cell.angle_alpha   90.00
_cell.angle_beta   90.00
_cell.angle_gamma   90.00
#
_symmetry.space_group_name_H-M   'P 1'
#
loop_
_entity.id
_entity.type
_entity.pdbx_description
1 polymer ?
#
loop_
_entity_poly.entity_id
_entity_poly.type
_entity_poly.pdbx_seq_one_letter_code
_entity_poly.pdbx_strand_id
1 'polypeptide(L)'
;MPSEKPLNCWEVKKCGREPGGPRADELGVCPSSTEQRLHGVHSGHNAGRACWVIAGSMCGGKIQGTFAEKYQDCSICDFYMKVKSEEHRNFLMISTLLAKLQLF
;
A
#
# COMPACT_ATOMS: atom_id res chain seq x y z
N MET A 1 24.53 11.82 -3.28
CA MET A 1 23.11 12.15 -3.51
C MET A 1 22.35 11.61 -2.31
N PRO A 2 21.75 12.42 -1.44
CA PRO A 2 20.96 11.86 -0.34
C PRO A 2 19.76 11.15 -0.98
N SER A 3 19.65 9.84 -0.75
CA SER A 3 18.53 9.03 -1.23
C SER A 3 17.24 9.58 -0.62
N GLU A 4 16.40 10.24 -1.42
CA GLU A 4 15.07 10.64 -0.96
C GLU A 4 14.31 9.41 -0.45
N LYS A 5 13.73 9.55 0.75
CA LYS A 5 12.98 8.48 1.39
C LYS A 5 11.77 8.10 0.51
N PRO A 6 11.56 6.81 0.19
CA PRO A 6 10.42 6.39 -0.62
C PRO A 6 9.08 6.75 0.05
N LEU A 7 8.16 7.27 -0.75
CA LEU A 7 6.82 7.67 -0.29
C LEU A 7 5.85 6.48 -0.22
N ASN A 8 4.96 6.50 0.76
CA ASN A 8 3.87 5.55 0.94
C ASN A 8 2.65 5.94 0.11
N CYS A 9 1.70 5.00 -0.03
CA CYS A 9 0.52 5.21 -0.86
C CYS A 9 -0.31 6.43 -0.45
N TRP A 10 -0.45 6.71 0.85
CA TRP A 10 -1.25 7.83 1.34
C TRP A 10 -0.56 9.18 1.11
N GLU A 11 0.78 9.23 1.07
CA GLU A 11 1.55 10.44 0.75
C GLU A 11 1.44 10.78 -0.74
N VAL A 12 1.45 9.76 -1.61
CA VAL A 12 1.29 9.94 -3.07
C VAL A 12 -0.16 10.23 -3.44
N LYS A 13 -1.11 9.45 -2.92
CA LYS A 13 -2.54 9.57 -3.25
C LYS A 13 -3.24 10.68 -2.45
N LYS A 14 -2.59 11.22 -1.42
CA LYS A 14 -3.10 12.27 -0.52
C LYS A 14 -4.51 11.97 -0.03
N CYS A 15 -4.72 10.73 0.41
CA CYS A 15 -6.05 10.27 0.77
C CYS A 15 -6.48 10.69 2.19
N GLY A 16 -5.60 11.25 3.03
CA GLY A 16 -5.98 11.78 4.34
C GLY A 16 -6.56 10.74 5.31
N ARG A 17 -6.34 9.45 5.07
CA ARG A 17 -6.81 8.33 5.91
C ARG A 17 -5.67 7.68 6.70
N GLU A 18 -4.46 8.23 6.64
CA GLU A 18 -3.39 7.93 7.58
C GLU A 18 -3.83 8.19 9.04
N PRO A 19 -3.18 7.61 10.05
CA PRO A 19 -3.52 7.90 11.44
C PRO A 19 -3.40 9.39 11.73
N GLY A 20 -4.47 10.00 12.25
CA GLY A 20 -4.57 11.45 12.45
C GLY A 20 -4.81 12.27 11.18
N GLY A 21 -5.05 11.63 10.04
CA GLY A 21 -5.38 12.29 8.78
C GLY A 21 -6.78 12.91 8.78
N PRO A 22 -7.03 13.95 7.96
CA PRO A 22 -8.27 14.74 7.99
C PRO A 22 -9.54 13.98 7.61
N ARG A 23 -9.42 12.80 7.00
CA ARG A 23 -10.54 11.93 6.62
C ARG A 23 -10.55 10.61 7.39
N ALA A 24 -9.67 10.45 8.38
CA ALA A 24 -9.61 9.25 9.21
C ALA A 24 -10.86 9.09 10.08
N ASP A 25 -11.40 10.19 10.61
CA ASP A 25 -12.59 10.15 11.48
C ASP A 25 -13.88 9.86 10.69
N GLU A 26 -13.99 10.41 9.48
CA GLU A 26 -15.17 10.26 8.62
C GLU A 26 -15.17 8.91 7.86
N LEU A 27 -14.03 8.54 7.25
CA LEU A 27 -13.93 7.39 6.34
C LEU A 27 -13.19 6.20 6.97
N GLY A 28 -12.82 6.30 8.25
CA GLY A 28 -11.97 5.34 8.95
C GLY A 28 -10.50 5.43 8.54
N VAL A 29 -9.62 4.97 9.45
CA VAL A 29 -8.18 4.85 9.20
C VAL A 29 -7.90 3.82 8.10
N CYS A 30 -6.98 4.14 7.20
CA CYS A 30 -6.56 3.28 6.10
C CYS A 30 -5.87 2.02 6.65
N PRO A 31 -6.33 0.80 6.32
CA PRO A 31 -5.69 -0.41 6.82
C PRO A 31 -4.21 -0.54 6.42
N SER A 32 -3.83 -0.01 5.25
CA SER A 32 -2.42 -0.04 4.82
C SER A 32 -1.49 0.83 5.66
N SER A 33 -2.02 1.85 6.34
CA SER A 33 -1.24 2.74 7.20
C SER A 33 -1.07 2.18 8.61
N THR A 34 -1.76 1.08 8.96
CA THR A 34 -1.70 0.45 10.28
C THR A 34 -1.23 -1.01 10.25
N GLU A 35 -1.20 -1.67 9.09
CA GLU A 35 -0.71 -3.04 8.95
C GLU A 35 0.82 -3.12 9.13
N GLN A 36 1.25 -3.50 10.33
CA GLN A 36 2.67 -3.53 10.71
C GLN A 36 3.43 -4.75 10.17
N ARG A 37 2.76 -5.83 9.77
CA ARG A 37 3.46 -7.06 9.31
C ARG A 37 4.27 -6.85 8.02
N LEU A 38 3.97 -5.79 7.28
CA LEU A 38 4.71 -5.38 6.08
C LEU A 38 5.60 -4.16 6.32
N HIS A 39 5.79 -3.72 7.56
CA HIS A 39 6.67 -2.60 7.86
C HIS A 39 8.09 -2.85 7.33
N GLY A 40 8.67 -1.85 6.67
CA GLY A 40 9.99 -1.94 6.04
C GLY A 40 9.99 -2.63 4.67
N VAL A 41 8.89 -3.27 4.26
CA VAL A 41 8.77 -3.83 2.91
C VAL A 41 8.83 -2.70 1.89
N HIS A 42 9.69 -2.90 0.88
CA HIS A 42 10.02 -1.87 -0.09
C HIS A 42 10.37 -0.56 0.62
N SER A 43 11.20 -0.56 1.66
CA SER A 43 11.59 0.67 2.38
C SER A 43 10.40 1.55 2.87
N GLY A 44 9.21 0.97 3.00
CA GLY A 44 7.96 1.65 3.31
C GLY A 44 7.63 1.60 4.79
N HIS A 45 6.69 2.44 5.22
CA HIS A 45 6.14 2.39 6.56
C HIS A 45 4.88 1.52 6.55
N ASN A 46 4.80 0.54 7.46
CA ASN A 46 3.69 -0.42 7.50
C ASN A 46 3.47 -1.04 6.10
N ALA A 47 2.23 -1.26 5.67
CA ALA A 47 1.95 -1.73 4.31
C ALA A 47 1.88 -0.60 3.26
N GLY A 48 2.45 0.57 3.54
CA GLY A 48 2.32 1.77 2.69
C GLY A 48 2.89 1.62 1.28
N ARG A 49 3.96 0.83 1.10
CA ARG A 49 4.52 0.45 -0.20
C ARG A 49 4.18 -0.99 -0.62
N ALA A 50 3.10 -1.52 -0.04
CA ALA A 50 2.51 -2.81 -0.39
C ALA A 50 0.97 -2.78 -0.29
N CYS A 51 0.36 -1.59 -0.45
CA CYS A 51 -1.07 -1.40 -0.13
C CYS A 51 -2.03 -2.23 -0.99
N TRP A 52 -1.56 -2.73 -2.15
CA TRP A 52 -2.31 -3.59 -3.05
C TRP A 52 -2.62 -4.97 -2.45
N VAL A 53 -1.85 -5.43 -1.45
CA VAL A 53 -2.14 -6.71 -0.75
C VAL A 53 -3.04 -6.55 0.48
N ILE A 54 -3.48 -5.33 0.81
CA ILE A 54 -4.28 -5.05 2.02
C ILE A 54 -5.74 -4.83 1.65
N ALA A 55 -6.67 -5.65 2.13
CA ALA A 55 -8.11 -5.45 1.91
C ALA A 55 -8.62 -4.13 2.54
N GLY A 56 -9.65 -3.50 1.96
CA GLY A 56 -10.27 -2.28 2.50
C GLY A 56 -9.44 -0.99 2.33
N SER A 57 -8.29 -1.04 1.68
CA SER A 57 -7.57 0.18 1.27
C SER A 57 -8.23 0.79 0.03
N MET A 58 -8.48 2.11 0.06
CA MET A 58 -9.13 2.84 -1.04
C MET A 58 -8.13 3.30 -2.09
N CYS A 59 -8.40 3.01 -3.36
CA CYS A 59 -7.84 3.72 -4.50
C CYS A 59 -8.96 4.55 -5.15
N GLY A 60 -8.74 5.87 -5.34
CA GLY A 60 -9.71 6.73 -6.02
C GLY A 60 -11.01 7.05 -5.25
N GLY A 61 -11.03 6.90 -3.93
CA GLY A 61 -12.17 7.30 -3.10
C GLY A 61 -13.34 6.31 -3.03
N LYS A 62 -13.18 5.08 -3.56
CA LYS A 62 -14.14 3.98 -3.36
C LYS A 62 -13.51 2.88 -2.50
N ILE A 63 -14.28 2.31 -1.57
CA ILE A 63 -13.91 1.10 -0.84
C ILE A 63 -13.84 -0.02 -1.88
N GLN A 64 -12.61 -0.42 -2.24
CA GLN A 64 -12.38 -1.56 -3.09
C GLN A 64 -12.27 -2.80 -2.20
N GLY A 65 -13.01 -3.86 -2.54
CA GLY A 65 -13.25 -5.01 -1.67
C GLY A 65 -12.03 -5.90 -1.46
N THR A 66 -12.25 -7.22 -1.52
CA THR A 66 -11.27 -8.21 -1.08
C THR A 66 -10.03 -8.26 -2.00
N PHE A 67 -8.94 -8.84 -1.52
CA PHE A 67 -7.67 -8.99 -2.23
C PHE A 67 -7.83 -9.49 -3.70
N ALA A 68 -8.81 -10.36 -3.96
CA ALA A 68 -9.09 -10.90 -5.30
C ALA A 68 -9.59 -9.85 -6.31
N GLU A 69 -10.35 -8.85 -5.87
CA GLU A 69 -10.85 -7.76 -6.72
C GLU A 69 -9.74 -6.74 -7.03
N LYS A 70 -8.73 -6.62 -6.16
CA LYS A 70 -7.56 -5.77 -6.39
C LYS A 70 -6.58 -6.32 -7.42
N TYR A 71 -6.55 -7.64 -7.62
CA TYR A 71 -5.58 -8.28 -8.50
C TYR A 71 -5.82 -7.99 -9.99
N GLN A 72 -7.07 -7.78 -10.39
CA GLN A 72 -7.40 -7.55 -11.81
C GLN A 72 -6.92 -6.18 -12.34
N ASP A 73 -6.71 -5.19 -11.47
CA ASP A 73 -6.35 -3.81 -11.86
C ASP A 73 -4.98 -3.33 -11.32
N CYS A 74 -4.11 -4.21 -10.82
CA CYS A 74 -2.75 -3.82 -10.39
C CYS A 74 -1.90 -3.24 -11.53
N SER A 75 -2.20 -3.61 -12.79
CA SER A 75 -1.62 -3.03 -14.01
C SER A 75 -2.03 -1.57 -14.23
N ILE A 76 -3.09 -1.08 -13.56
CA ILE A 76 -3.64 0.28 -13.67
C ILE A 76 -3.18 1.16 -12.48
N CYS A 77 -2.63 0.57 -11.42
CA CYS A 77 -2.19 1.34 -10.28
C CYS A 77 -0.81 1.97 -10.52
N ASP A 78 -0.79 3.26 -10.86
CA ASP A 78 0.45 4.04 -11.05
C ASP A 78 1.41 3.92 -9.87
N PHE A 79 0.88 3.80 -8.65
CA PHE A 79 1.71 3.69 -7.46
C PHE A 79 2.39 2.31 -7.36
N TYR A 80 1.70 1.22 -7.71
CA TYR A 80 2.34 -0.10 -7.81
C TYR A 80 3.47 -0.09 -8.83
N MET A 81 3.22 0.48 -10.01
CA MET A 81 4.22 0.60 -11.07
C MET A 81 5.41 1.46 -10.64
N LYS A 82 5.16 2.56 -9.92
CA LYS A 82 6.21 3.38 -9.31
C LYS A 82 7.05 2.54 -8.33
N VAL A 83 6.40 1.81 -7.40
CA VAL A 83 7.12 1.00 -6.41
C VAL A 83 7.96 -0.08 -7.08
N LYS A 84 7.40 -0.78 -8.07
CA LYS A 84 8.11 -1.78 -8.87
C LYS A 84 9.32 -1.18 -9.60
N SER A 85 9.18 0.01 -10.15
CA SER A 85 10.28 0.73 -10.81
C SER A 85 11.37 1.16 -9.83
N GLU A 86 11.03 1.57 -8.61
CA GLU A 86 12.00 2.03 -7.60
C GLU A 86 12.78 0.87 -6.96
N GLU A 87 12.12 -0.28 -6.77
CA GLU A 87 12.73 -1.44 -6.10
C GLU A 87 13.59 -2.30 -7.02
N HIS A 88 13.36 -2.23 -8.34
CA HIS A 88 14.07 -3.01 -9.35
C HIS A 88 14.13 -4.51 -8.99
N ARG A 89 15.33 -5.05 -8.73
CA ARG A 89 15.57 -6.46 -8.39
C ARG A 89 15.15 -6.81 -6.96
N ASN A 90 14.98 -5.81 -6.09
CA ASN A 90 14.57 -6.00 -4.69
C ASN A 90 13.04 -6.06 -4.52
N PHE A 91 12.28 -5.93 -5.61
CA PHE A 91 10.83 -5.95 -5.56
C PHE A 91 10.31 -7.31 -5.09
N LEU A 92 9.59 -7.31 -3.96
CA LEU A 92 8.95 -8.51 -3.43
C LEU A 92 7.62 -8.77 -4.14
N MET A 93 7.52 -9.99 -4.67
CA MET A 93 6.33 -10.45 -5.37
C MET A 93 5.16 -10.64 -4.41
N ILE A 94 3.95 -10.58 -4.97
CA ILE A 94 2.68 -10.69 -4.24
C ILE A 94 2.64 -11.95 -3.35
N SER A 95 3.10 -13.10 -3.85
CA SER A 95 3.14 -14.35 -3.07
C SER A 95 3.96 -14.20 -1.79
N THR A 96 5.12 -13.53 -1.86
CA THR A 96 5.96 -13.23 -0.69
C THR A 96 5.27 -12.28 0.27
N LEU A 97 4.55 -11.28 -0.24
CA LEU A 97 3.81 -10.31 0.57
C LEU A 97 2.64 -10.98 1.31
N LEU A 98 1.89 -11.85 0.64
CA LEU A 98 0.78 -12.60 1.24
C LEU A 98 1.28 -13.60 2.29
N ALA A 99 2.40 -14.27 2.02
CA ALA A 99 3.03 -15.17 2.99
C ALA A 99 3.39 -14.42 4.29
N LYS A 100 3.88 -13.18 4.19
CA LYS A 100 4.16 -12.32 5.35
C LYS A 100 2.89 -11.90 6.12
N LEU A 101 1.75 -11.85 5.45
CA LEU A 101 0.44 -11.60 6.06
C LEU A 101 -0.22 -12.86 6.65
N GLN A 102 0.42 -14.03 6.54
CA GLN A 102 -0.15 -15.31 6.97
C GLN A 102 -1.54 -15.57 6.38
N LEU A 103 -1.81 -15.01 5.19
CA LEU A 103 -3.02 -15.25 4.42
C LEU A 103 -2.70 -16.41 3.47
N PHE A 104 -2.99 -17.61 3.93
CA PHE A 104 -2.98 -18.85 3.15
C PHE A 104 -4.37 -19.47 3.18
#